data_AF-A0A8J8J9S1-F1
#
_entry.id   AF-A0A8J8J9S1-F1
#
_cell.length_a   1.000
_cell.length_b   1.000
_cell.length_c   1.000
_cell.angle_alpha   90.00
_cell.angle_beta   90.00
_cell.angle_gamma   90.00
#
_symmetry.space_group_name_H-M   'P 1'
#
loop_
_entity.id
_entity.type
_entity.pdbx_description
1 polymer ?
#
loop_
_entity_poly.entity_id
_entity_poly.type
_entity_poly.pdbx_seq_one_letter_code
_entity_poly.pdbx_strand_id
1 'polypeptide(L)'
;MIESFKGRIILMGLLVFLSVVPGEYYVRWIAVLALAVLLGIILLQYDVKIQYSSRREEDYTRPLKPEFERALTIVDRAKAGKGKLAEEELLEILYILYDGKFNYQELRSNPPPALKAFYSSPNPYEGLKKAIKILEAELNED
;
A
#
# COMPACT_ATOMS: atom_id res chain seq x y z
N MET A 1 -31.25 8.74 -9.48
CA MET A 1 -30.35 8.74 -8.30
C MET A 1 -30.53 9.99 -7.43
N ILE A 2 -30.59 11.20 -8.01
CA ILE A 2 -30.77 12.47 -7.27
C ILE A 2 -32.12 12.59 -6.54
N GLU A 3 -33.21 12.04 -7.08
CA GLU A 3 -34.53 12.06 -6.41
C GLU A 3 -34.55 11.24 -5.11
N SER A 4 -33.84 10.10 -5.08
CA SER A 4 -33.72 9.27 -3.87
C SER A 4 -32.90 9.94 -2.76
N PHE A 5 -31.96 10.83 -3.13
CA PHE A 5 -31.13 11.56 -2.18
C PHE A 5 -31.90 12.67 -1.49
N LYS A 6 -32.68 13.44 -2.27
CA LYS A 6 -33.57 14.48 -1.72
C LYS A 6 -34.62 13.87 -0.79
N GLY A 7 -35.22 12.73 -1.16
CA GLY A 7 -36.17 12.01 -0.31
C GLY A 7 -35.57 11.54 1.01
N ARG A 8 -34.33 11.02 1.00
CA ARG A 8 -33.62 10.60 2.23
C ARG A 8 -33.31 11.78 3.15
N ILE A 9 -32.90 12.91 2.61
CA ILE A 9 -32.63 14.13 3.39
C ILE A 9 -33.91 14.66 4.03
N ILE A 10 -35.02 14.70 3.28
CA ILE A 10 -36.32 15.14 3.80
C ILE A 10 -36.80 14.19 4.91
N LEU A 11 -36.65 12.88 4.72
CA LEU A 11 -37.03 11.87 5.73
C LEU A 11 -36.17 11.99 7.01
N MET A 12 -34.86 12.19 6.87
CA MET A 12 -33.99 12.44 8.04
C MET A 12 -34.37 13.72 8.77
N GLY A 13 -34.61 14.81 8.03
CA GLY A 13 -35.06 16.07 8.61
C GLY A 13 -36.38 15.92 9.38
N LEU A 14 -37.33 15.16 8.82
CA LEU A 14 -38.60 14.85 9.47
C LEU A 14 -38.43 14.04 10.76
N LEU A 15 -37.57 13.01 10.75
CA LEU A 15 -37.30 12.17 11.92
C LEU A 15 -36.59 12.95 13.05
N VAL A 16 -35.63 13.83 12.69
CA VAL A 16 -34.97 14.72 13.66
C VAL A 16 -35.98 15.71 14.24
N PHE A 17 -36.84 16.30 13.41
CA PHE A 17 -37.88 17.22 13.85
C PHE A 17 -38.86 16.53 14.82
N LEU A 18 -39.37 15.34 14.49
CA LEU A 18 -40.27 14.56 15.34
C LEU A 18 -39.62 14.10 16.66
N SER A 19 -38.30 13.96 16.70
CA SER A 19 -37.55 13.64 17.93
C SER A 19 -37.47 14.82 18.90
N VAL A 20 -37.38 16.06 18.39
CA VAL A 20 -37.20 17.27 19.21
C VAL A 20 -38.54 17.89 19.61
N VAL A 21 -39.58 17.79 18.78
CA VAL A 21 -40.91 18.38 19.05
C VAL A 21 -41.51 17.80 20.34
N PRO A 22 -42.05 18.62 21.26
CA PRO A 22 -42.79 18.16 22.44
C PRO A 22 -44.09 17.48 22.01
N GLY A 23 -44.01 16.18 21.79
CA GLY A 23 -45.13 15.28 21.48
C GLY A 23 -45.17 14.10 22.44
N GLU A 24 -46.10 13.19 22.21
CA GLU A 24 -46.25 11.99 23.02
C GLU A 24 -44.94 11.19 23.10
N TYR A 25 -44.57 10.80 24.32
CA TYR A 25 -43.32 10.14 24.64
C TYR A 25 -43.03 8.95 23.71
N TYR A 26 -44.05 8.15 23.39
CA TYR A 26 -43.95 6.98 22.54
C TYR A 26 -43.54 7.31 21.10
N VAL A 27 -44.05 8.40 20.53
CA VAL A 27 -43.74 8.82 19.15
C VAL A 27 -42.26 9.20 19.03
N ARG A 28 -41.72 9.87 20.05
CA ARG A 28 -40.30 10.26 20.10
C ARG A 28 -39.39 9.03 20.11
N TRP A 29 -39.70 8.03 20.93
CA TRP A 29 -38.88 6.82 21.00
C TRP A 29 -38.91 6.01 19.71
N ILE A 30 -40.08 5.90 19.07
CA ILE A 30 -40.20 5.23 17.77
C ILE A 30 -39.38 5.99 16.71
N ALA A 31 -39.43 7.33 16.70
CA ALA A 31 -38.64 8.15 15.79
C ALA A 31 -37.12 8.01 16.02
N VAL A 32 -36.66 8.00 17.28
CA VAL A 32 -35.25 7.81 17.64
C VAL A 32 -34.76 6.42 17.22
N LEU A 33 -35.54 5.37 17.48
CA LEU A 33 -35.19 4.01 17.08
C LEU A 33 -35.11 3.87 15.56
N ALA A 34 -36.10 4.41 14.84
CA ALA A 34 -36.09 4.41 13.38
C ALA A 34 -34.87 5.17 12.82
N LEU A 35 -34.53 6.31 13.42
CA LEU A 35 -33.37 7.11 13.03
C LEU A 35 -32.05 6.37 13.28
N ALA A 36 -31.91 5.67 14.41
CA ALA A 36 -30.71 4.89 14.74
C ALA A 36 -30.49 3.74 13.74
N VAL A 37 -31.55 2.99 13.40
CA VAL A 37 -31.50 1.91 12.40
C VAL A 37 -31.11 2.44 11.02
N LEU A 38 -31.72 3.57 10.62
CA LEU A 38 -31.47 4.18 9.31
C LEU A 38 -30.02 4.68 9.19
N LEU A 39 -29.50 5.32 10.24
CA LEU A 39 -28.08 5.70 10.33
C LEU A 39 -27.16 4.47 10.26
N GLY A 40 -27.48 3.39 10.97
CA GLY A 40 -26.72 2.15 10.93
C GLY A 40 -26.59 1.57 9.51
N ILE A 41 -27.70 1.54 8.76
CA ILE A 41 -27.70 1.07 7.36
C ILE A 41 -26.84 1.96 6.46
N ILE A 42 -26.91 3.29 6.63
CA ILE A 42 -26.11 4.23 5.84
C ILE A 42 -24.63 4.10 6.16
N LEU A 43 -24.28 3.98 7.44
CA LEU A 43 -22.90 3.76 7.86
C LEU A 43 -22.35 2.46 7.28
N LEU A 44 -23.12 1.37 7.32
CA LEU A 44 -22.72 0.11 6.68
C LEU A 44 -22.54 0.25 5.16
N GLN A 45 -23.39 1.02 4.46
CA GLN A 45 -23.19 1.28 3.03
C GLN A 45 -21.95 2.11 2.74
N TYR A 46 -21.54 2.99 3.66
CA TYR A 46 -20.36 3.85 3.50
C TYR A 46 -19.06 3.11 3.88
N ASP A 47 -19.07 2.33 4.97
CA ASP A 47 -17.91 1.55 5.43
C ASP A 47 -17.63 0.31 4.57
N VAL A 48 -18.58 -0.19 3.77
CA VAL A 48 -18.31 -1.28 2.82
C VAL A 48 -17.48 -0.82 1.59
N LYS A 49 -17.09 0.45 1.53
CA LYS A 49 -16.02 0.95 0.66
C LYS A 49 -14.69 1.12 1.39
N ILE A 50 -14.36 0.25 2.34
CA ILE A 50 -12.95 -0.11 2.50
C ILE A 50 -12.56 -0.76 1.17
N GLN A 51 -12.08 0.06 0.24
CA GLN A 51 -11.10 -0.39 -0.72
C GLN A 51 -9.98 -0.96 0.16
N TYR A 52 -10.07 -2.25 0.48
CA TYR A 52 -8.90 -3.06 0.33
C TYR A 52 -8.46 -2.69 -1.08
N SER A 53 -7.47 -1.81 -1.17
CA SER A 53 -6.55 -1.83 -2.28
C SER A 53 -6.30 -3.31 -2.46
N SER A 54 -6.99 -3.91 -3.44
CA SER A 54 -6.68 -5.25 -3.87
C SER A 54 -5.20 -5.13 -4.04
N ARG A 55 -4.42 -5.78 -3.16
CA ARG A 55 -2.97 -5.80 -3.22
C ARG A 55 -2.72 -5.95 -4.69
N ARG A 56 -2.23 -4.87 -5.32
CA ARG A 56 -2.08 -4.84 -6.76
C ARG A 56 -1.10 -5.98 -6.92
N GLU A 57 -1.58 -7.14 -7.36
CA GLU A 57 -0.77 -8.03 -8.15
C GLU A 57 -0.45 -7.14 -9.33
N GLU A 58 0.56 -6.28 -9.13
CA GLU A 58 1.34 -5.77 -10.23
C GLU A 58 1.77 -7.04 -10.90
N ASP A 59 1.07 -7.32 -11.99
CA ASP A 59 1.44 -8.21 -13.04
C ASP A 59 2.93 -8.53 -12.93
N TYR A 60 3.24 -9.70 -12.40
CA TYR A 60 4.51 -10.37 -12.62
C TYR A 60 4.69 -10.74 -14.11
N THR A 61 3.82 -10.25 -14.99
CA THR A 61 3.94 -10.21 -16.44
C THR A 61 4.52 -8.87 -16.92
N ARG A 62 5.39 -8.20 -16.14
CA ARG A 62 6.35 -7.28 -16.79
C ARG A 62 7.06 -8.13 -17.86
N PRO A 63 7.03 -7.74 -19.16
CA PRO A 63 7.89 -8.41 -20.13
C PRO A 63 9.29 -8.37 -19.54
N LEU A 64 9.95 -9.52 -19.42
CA LEU A 64 11.32 -9.56 -18.98
C LEU A 64 12.08 -8.66 -19.94
N LYS A 65 12.31 -7.41 -19.51
CA LYS A 65 13.41 -6.65 -20.08
C LYS A 65 14.63 -7.56 -19.95
N PRO A 66 15.43 -7.71 -21.01
CA PRO A 66 16.64 -8.50 -20.91
C PRO A 66 17.39 -8.06 -19.66
N GLU A 67 17.89 -9.00 -18.86
CA GLU A 67 18.41 -8.73 -17.51
C GLU A 67 19.44 -7.59 -17.48
N PHE A 68 20.16 -7.43 -18.59
CA PHE A 68 21.06 -6.33 -18.86
C PHE A 68 20.40 -4.94 -18.84
N GLU A 69 19.25 -4.76 -19.50
CA GLU A 69 18.49 -3.50 -19.46
C GLU A 69 17.99 -3.18 -18.05
N ARG A 70 17.61 -4.22 -17.29
CA ARG A 70 17.19 -4.06 -15.89
C ARG A 70 18.37 -3.59 -15.04
N ALA A 71 19.54 -4.20 -15.20
CA ALA A 71 20.78 -3.77 -14.53
C ALA A 71 21.14 -2.31 -14.87
N LEU A 72 21.02 -1.92 -16.14
CA LEU A 72 21.25 -0.53 -16.56
C LEU A 72 20.27 0.44 -15.90
N THR A 73 18.99 0.08 -15.75
CA THR A 73 18.01 0.95 -15.08
C THR A 73 18.31 1.17 -13.60
N ILE A 74 18.86 0.19 -12.90
CA ILE A 74 19.28 0.31 -11.49
C ILE A 74 20.42 1.31 -11.38
N VAL A 75 21.40 1.20 -12.28
CA VAL A 75 22.57 2.08 -12.34
C VAL A 75 22.15 3.52 -12.64
N ASP A 76 21.29 3.74 -13.63
CA ASP A 76 20.79 5.06 -13.98
C ASP A 76 19.99 5.71 -12.85
N ARG A 77 19.17 4.93 -12.14
CA ARG A 77 18.40 5.42 -10.98
C ARG A 77 19.29 5.75 -9.80
N ALA A 78 20.30 4.93 -9.52
CA ALA A 78 21.28 5.20 -8.49
C ALA A 78 22.10 6.47 -8.80
N LYS A 79 22.47 6.68 -10.07
CA LYS A 79 23.16 7.88 -10.55
C LYS A 79 22.28 9.13 -10.50
N ALA A 80 20.98 8.99 -10.73
CA ALA A 80 19.99 10.06 -10.60
C ALA A 80 19.65 10.39 -9.12
N GLY A 81 20.30 9.76 -8.13
CA GLY A 81 20.06 10.00 -6.71
C GLY A 81 18.77 9.36 -6.18
N LYS A 82 18.11 8.51 -6.97
CA LYS A 82 16.88 7.80 -6.57
C LYS A 82 17.21 6.54 -5.75
N GLY A 83 17.84 6.73 -4.60
CA GLY A 83 18.38 5.63 -3.78
C GLY A 83 17.34 4.59 -3.36
N LYS A 84 16.11 5.00 -3.02
CA LYS A 84 15.04 4.07 -2.63
C LYS A 84 14.64 3.12 -3.77
N LEU A 85 14.61 3.61 -5.01
CA LEU A 85 14.26 2.77 -6.17
C LEU A 85 15.41 1.81 -6.50
N ALA A 86 16.65 2.25 -6.36
CA ALA A 86 17.81 1.37 -6.52
C ALA A 86 17.88 0.30 -5.42
N GLU A 87 17.49 0.64 -4.19
CA GLU A 87 17.38 -0.29 -3.07
C GLU A 87 16.30 -1.36 -3.32
N GLU A 88 15.11 -0.96 -3.79
CA GLU A 88 14.03 -1.88 -4.13
C GLU A 88 14.43 -2.88 -5.21
N GLU A 89 15.12 -2.43 -6.26
CA GLU A 89 15.60 -3.32 -7.31
C GLU A 89 16.76 -4.21 -6.84
N LEU A 90 17.65 -3.72 -5.97
CA LEU A 90 18.69 -4.54 -5.35
C LEU A 90 18.09 -5.62 -4.44
N LEU A 91 17.03 -5.30 -3.70
CA LEU A 91 16.27 -6.26 -2.90
C LEU A 91 15.60 -7.33 -3.77
N GLU A 92 15.06 -6.95 -4.93
CA GLU A 92 14.50 -7.90 -5.90
C GLU A 92 15.58 -8.87 -6.42
N ILE A 93 16.78 -8.37 -6.76
CA ILE A 93 17.91 -9.21 -7.18
C ILE A 93 18.30 -10.20 -6.07
N LEU A 94 18.44 -9.72 -4.82
CA LEU A 94 18.79 -10.58 -3.69
C LEU A 94 17.69 -11.62 -3.42
N TYR A 95 16.43 -11.24 -3.54
CA TYR A 95 15.30 -12.16 -3.38
C TYR A 95 15.36 -13.31 -4.40
N ILE A 96 15.66 -12.98 -5.66
CA ILE A 96 15.84 -13.98 -6.74
C ILE A 96 17.09 -14.83 -6.48
N LEU A 97 18.21 -14.22 -6.12
CA LEU A 97 19.48 -14.93 -5.89
C LEU A 97 19.40 -15.93 -4.73
N TYR A 98 18.67 -15.58 -3.67
CA TYR A 98 18.41 -16.48 -2.54
C TYR A 98 17.19 -17.39 -2.75
N ASP A 99 16.65 -17.48 -3.97
CA ASP A 99 15.51 -18.34 -4.34
C ASP A 99 14.30 -18.18 -3.40
N GLY A 100 14.00 -16.94 -3.01
CA GLY A 100 12.89 -16.62 -2.12
C GLY A 100 13.02 -17.13 -0.68
N LYS A 101 14.20 -17.61 -0.25
CA LYS A 101 14.45 -18.07 1.13
C LYS A 101 14.22 -16.99 2.19
N PHE A 102 14.31 -15.72 1.81
CA PHE A 102 14.14 -14.57 2.69
C PHE A 102 13.06 -13.64 2.15
N ASN A 103 12.20 -13.14 3.03
CA ASN A 103 11.23 -12.11 2.68
C ASN A 103 11.90 -10.71 2.65
N TYR A 104 11.29 -9.73 1.98
CA TYR A 104 11.84 -8.37 1.88
C TYR A 104 12.07 -7.70 3.24
N GLN A 105 11.22 -7.99 4.23
CA GLN A 105 11.42 -7.50 5.60
C GLN A 105 12.61 -8.15 6.28
N GLU A 106 12.85 -9.45 6.05
CA GLU A 106 13.99 -10.17 6.60
C GLU A 106 15.29 -9.63 6.01
N LEU A 107 15.33 -9.40 4.69
CA LEU A 107 16.47 -8.77 4.01
C LEU A 107 16.76 -7.36 4.53
N ARG A 108 15.77 -6.60 5.01
CA ARG A 108 16.00 -5.27 5.61
C ARG A 108 16.42 -5.35 7.07
N SER A 109 15.88 -6.31 7.82
CA SER A 109 16.17 -6.47 9.25
C SER A 109 17.53 -7.12 9.51
N ASN A 110 17.92 -8.07 8.67
CA ASN A 110 19.22 -8.73 8.69
C ASN A 110 19.88 -8.60 7.31
N PRO A 111 20.43 -7.41 6.98
CA PRO A 111 20.90 -7.13 5.64
C PRO A 111 22.11 -8.00 5.24
N PRO A 112 22.06 -8.65 4.06
CA PRO A 112 23.22 -9.33 3.48
C PRO A 112 24.41 -8.38 3.30
N PRO A 113 25.63 -8.91 3.16
CA PRO A 113 26.85 -8.10 2.96
C PRO A 113 26.71 -7.05 1.85
N ALA A 114 26.07 -7.42 0.74
CA ALA A 114 25.78 -6.52 -0.37
C ALA A 114 24.87 -5.34 0.02
N LEU A 115 23.78 -5.60 0.76
CA LEU A 115 22.82 -4.56 1.18
C LEU A 115 23.44 -3.64 2.25
N LYS A 116 24.28 -4.20 3.15
CA LYS A 116 25.08 -3.41 4.11
C LYS A 116 26.01 -2.45 3.39
N ALA A 117 26.68 -2.91 2.34
CA ALA A 117 27.57 -2.06 1.55
C ALA A 117 26.81 -0.96 0.80
N PHE A 118 25.59 -1.23 0.33
CA PHE A 118 24.71 -0.22 -0.24
C PHE A 118 24.38 0.89 0.78
N TYR A 119 23.97 0.53 1.99
CA TYR A 119 23.65 1.49 3.06
C TYR A 119 24.87 2.24 3.62
N SER A 120 26.07 1.69 3.46
CA SER A 120 27.31 2.31 3.97
C SER A 120 27.69 3.62 3.27
N SER A 121 27.17 3.86 2.07
CA SER A 121 27.52 5.02 1.25
C SER A 121 26.35 6.04 1.24
N PRO A 122 26.62 7.34 1.48
CA PRO A 122 25.60 8.39 1.33
C PRO A 122 25.21 8.62 -0.14
N ASN A 123 26.07 8.22 -1.08
CA ASN A 123 25.78 8.23 -2.52
C ASN A 123 25.25 6.85 -2.95
N PRO A 124 23.99 6.74 -3.42
CA PRO A 124 23.40 5.48 -3.85
C PRO A 124 24.18 4.77 -4.96
N TYR A 125 24.81 5.52 -5.87
CA TYR A 125 25.60 4.94 -6.95
C TYR A 125 26.88 4.26 -6.43
N GLU A 126 27.58 4.89 -5.48
CA GLU A 126 28.76 4.29 -4.87
C GLU A 126 28.39 3.08 -3.99
N GLY A 127 27.26 3.18 -3.26
CA GLY A 127 26.73 2.08 -2.48
C GLY A 127 26.40 0.88 -3.36
N LEU A 128 25.72 1.11 -4.49
CA LEU A 128 25.39 0.07 -5.46
C LEU A 128 26.64 -0.58 -6.05
N LYS A 129 27.65 0.22 -6.42
CA LYS A 129 28.92 -0.30 -6.96
C LYS A 129 29.62 -1.24 -5.98
N LYS A 130 29.61 -0.91 -4.68
CA LYS A 130 30.17 -1.79 -3.64
C LYS A 130 29.32 -3.05 -3.46
N ALA A 131 27.99 -2.91 -3.46
CA ALA A 131 27.06 -4.03 -3.33
C ALA A 131 27.23 -5.05 -4.47
N ILE A 132 27.31 -4.58 -5.72
CA ILE A 132 27.53 -5.43 -6.90
C ILE A 132 28.87 -6.15 -6.80
N LYS A 133 29.95 -5.46 -6.40
CA LYS A 133 31.26 -6.09 -6.26
C LYS A 133 31.28 -7.23 -5.22
N ILE A 134 30.49 -7.10 -4.17
CA ILE A 134 30.35 -8.16 -3.15
C ILE A 134 29.54 -9.32 -3.71
N LEU A 135 28.45 -9.05 -4.43
CA LEU A 135 27.66 -10.09 -5.11
C LEU A 135 28.49 -10.85 -6.15
N GLU A 136 29.31 -10.14 -6.93
CA GLU A 136 30.25 -10.77 -7.87
C GLU A 136 31.24 -11.69 -7.16
N ALA A 137 31.69 -11.34 -5.96
CA ALA A 137 32.59 -12.19 -5.18
C ALA A 137 31.86 -13.42 -4.63
N GLU A 138 30.66 -13.26 -4.07
CA GLU A 138 29.83 -14.37 -3.58
C GLU A 138 29.45 -15.34 -4.71
N LEU A 139 29.16 -14.84 -5.92
CA LEU A 139 28.80 -15.67 -7.07
C LEU A 139 29.98 -16.43 -7.69
N ASN A 140 31.21 -16.00 -7.41
CA ASN A 140 32.42 -16.57 -7.99
C ASN A 140 33.15 -17.53 -7.03
N GLU A 141 32.70 -17.58 -5.77
CA GLU A 141 33.15 -18.53 -4.75
C GLU A 141 32.30 -19.84 -4.72
N ASP A 142 31.12 -19.84 -5.34
CA ASP A 142 30.25 -21.02 -5.59
C ASP A 142 30.36 -21.52 -7.05
#